data_AF-A0A0F9AL86-F1
#
_entry.id   AF-A0A0F9AL86-F1
#
_cell.length_a   1.000
_cell.length_b   1.000
_cell.length_c   1.000
_cell.angle_alpha   90.00
_cell.angle_beta   90.00
_cell.angle_gamma   90.00
#
_symmetry.space_group_name_H-M   'P 1'
#
loop_
_entity.id
_entity.type
_entity.pdbx_description
1 polymer ?
#
loop_
_entity_poly.entity_id
_entity_poly.type
_entity_poly.pdbx_seq_one_letter_code
_entity_poly.pdbx_strand_id
1 'polypeptide(L)'
;MAPSSLLESLLEEIEDFLPCKTPNTWIDAALQNQDVLLIDHANCEKKAASTAINLIYRYVDDFELLNKMSKLVREEMRHFEQVIAI
;
A
#
# COMPACT_ATOMS: atom_id res chain seq x y z
N MET A 1 -11.42 -21.51 -19.55
CA MET A 1 -11.33 -20.09 -19.95
C MET A 1 -11.90 -19.22 -18.83
N ALA A 2 -11.17 -19.02 -17.73
CA ALA A 2 -11.57 -18.16 -16.60
C ALA A 2 -10.44 -17.97 -15.55
N PRO A 3 -9.31 -17.32 -15.89
CA PRO A 3 -8.61 -16.52 -14.86
C PRO A 3 -8.27 -15.08 -15.28
N SER A 4 -8.32 -14.75 -16.58
CA SER A 4 -7.94 -13.41 -17.08
C SER A 4 -8.91 -12.31 -16.64
N SER A 5 -10.21 -12.62 -16.62
CA SER A 5 -11.27 -11.61 -16.48
C SER A 5 -11.35 -10.94 -15.11
N LEU A 6 -10.89 -11.59 -14.03
CA LEU A 6 -10.95 -11.02 -12.68
C LEU A 6 -9.81 -10.03 -12.42
N LEU A 7 -8.61 -10.33 -12.93
CA LEU A 7 -7.49 -9.40 -12.83
C LEU A 7 -7.75 -8.18 -13.73
N GLU A 8 -8.29 -8.40 -14.93
CA GLU A 8 -8.70 -7.34 -15.84
C GLU A 8 -9.75 -6.42 -15.20
N SER A 9 -10.78 -6.98 -14.54
CA SER A 9 -11.81 -6.16 -13.88
C SER A 9 -11.26 -5.37 -12.69
N LEU A 10 -10.36 -5.95 -11.88
CA LEU A 10 -9.74 -5.25 -10.75
C LEU A 10 -8.83 -4.10 -11.22
N LEU A 11 -8.10 -4.29 -12.32
CA LEU A 11 -7.28 -3.24 -12.91
C LEU A 11 -8.15 -2.11 -13.47
N GLU A 12 -9.27 -2.44 -14.12
CA GLU A 12 -10.23 -1.44 -14.62
C GLU A 12 -10.78 -0.58 -13.48
N GLU A 13 -11.18 -1.18 -12.35
CA GLU A 13 -11.63 -0.44 -11.16
C GLU A 13 -10.56 0.54 -10.62
N ILE A 14 -9.29 0.14 -10.61
CA ILE A 14 -8.18 0.99 -10.15
C ILE A 14 -7.90 2.11 -11.15
N GLU A 15 -7.91 1.80 -12.44
CA GLU A 15 -7.68 2.79 -13.52
C GLU A 15 -8.80 3.83 -13.57
N ASP A 16 -10.05 3.44 -13.31
CA ASP A 16 -11.20 4.35 -13.23
C ASP A 16 -11.17 5.21 -11.96
N PHE A 17 -10.67 4.68 -10.84
CA PHE A 17 -10.55 5.41 -9.59
C PHE A 17 -9.42 6.47 -9.62
N LEU A 18 -8.29 6.15 -10.26
CA LEU A 18 -7.12 7.02 -10.32
C LEU A 18 -7.20 8.03 -11.47
N PRO A 19 -6.77 9.28 -11.28
CA PRO A 19 -6.89 10.32 -12.31
C PRO A 19 -5.91 10.14 -13.47
N CYS A 20 -4.85 9.32 -13.30
CA CYS A 20 -3.88 9.05 -14.35
C CYS A 20 -3.09 7.75 -14.07
N LYS A 21 -2.48 7.21 -15.12
CA LYS A 21 -1.55 6.08 -15.04
C LYS A 21 -0.17 6.55 -14.56
N THR A 22 0.60 5.65 -13.94
CA THR A 22 2.02 5.89 -13.63
C THR A 22 2.81 6.19 -14.91
N PRO A 23 3.49 7.34 -15.02
CA PRO A 23 4.27 7.66 -16.21
C PRO A 23 5.44 6.71 -16.43
N ASN A 24 5.73 6.35 -17.68
CA ASN A 24 6.88 5.48 -18.02
C ASN A 24 8.21 6.04 -17.52
N THR A 25 8.37 7.37 -17.50
CA THR A 25 9.58 8.02 -16.98
C THR A 25 9.81 7.76 -15.49
N TRP A 26 8.75 7.54 -14.70
CA TRP A 26 8.89 7.13 -13.30
C TRP A 26 9.39 5.69 -13.22
N ILE A 27 8.88 4.79 -14.07
CA ILE A 27 9.31 3.38 -14.13
C ILE A 27 10.78 3.31 -14.52
N ASP A 28 11.21 4.04 -15.56
CA ASP A 28 12.59 4.09 -16.01
C ASP A 28 13.54 4.56 -14.89
N ALA A 29 13.13 5.58 -14.13
CA ALA A 29 13.90 6.07 -12.99
C ALA A 29 13.94 5.06 -11.83
N ALA A 30 12.82 4.41 -11.52
CA ALA A 30 12.72 3.39 -10.48
C ALA A 30 13.63 2.18 -10.77
N LEU A 31 13.67 1.72 -12.02
CA LEU A 31 14.53 0.61 -12.45
C LEU A 31 16.03 0.92 -12.30
N GLN A 32 16.41 2.19 -12.42
CA GLN A 32 17.80 2.65 -12.25
C GLN A 32 18.20 2.88 -10.79
N ASN A 33 17.25 3.02 -9.86
CA ASN A 33 17.48 3.42 -8.46
C ASN A 33 16.69 2.53 -7.47
N GLN A 34 16.79 1.21 -7.64
CA GLN A 34 15.96 0.24 -6.91
C GLN A 34 16.25 0.21 -5.40
N ASP A 35 17.49 0.48 -5.00
CA ASP A 35 17.90 0.61 -3.60
C ASP A 35 17.18 1.79 -2.93
N VAL A 36 17.15 2.95 -3.58
CA VAL A 36 16.42 4.13 -3.10
C VAL A 36 14.92 3.86 -3.03
N LEU A 37 14.37 3.18 -4.06
CA LEU A 37 12.97 2.79 -4.09
C LEU A 37 12.60 1.87 -2.92
N LEU A 38 13.39 0.83 -2.65
CA LEU A 38 13.12 -0.11 -1.55
C LEU A 38 13.19 0.56 -0.17
N ILE A 39 14.14 1.49 0.01
CA ILE A 39 14.22 2.28 1.25
C ILE A 39 12.97 3.15 1.43
N ASP A 40 12.53 3.84 0.37
CA ASP A 40 11.30 4.64 0.45
C ASP A 40 10.05 3.78 0.63
N HIS A 41 10.00 2.61 -0.02
CA HIS A 41 8.91 1.64 0.12
C HIS A 41 8.79 1.17 1.58
N ALA A 42 9.88 0.72 2.21
CA ALA A 42 9.87 0.36 3.63
C ALA A 42 9.38 1.53 4.50
N ASN A 43 9.80 2.77 4.21
CA ASN A 43 9.30 3.93 4.92
C ASN A 43 7.79 4.18 4.68
N CYS A 44 7.28 3.93 3.48
CA CYS A 44 5.85 4.01 3.17
C CYS A 44 5.02 3.02 3.98
N GLU A 45 5.46 1.76 4.11
CA GLU A 45 4.76 0.76 4.93
C GLU A 45 4.68 1.17 6.40
N LYS A 46 5.80 1.62 6.96
CA LYS A 46 5.84 2.16 8.34
C LYS A 46 4.93 3.38 8.52
N LYS A 47 4.86 4.28 7.52
CA LYS A 47 3.98 5.46 7.53
C LYS A 47 2.49 5.06 7.45
N ALA A 48 2.16 4.04 6.66
CA ALA A 48 0.79 3.50 6.58
C ALA A 48 0.34 2.93 7.93
N ALA A 49 1.16 2.07 8.56
CA ALA A 49 0.93 1.57 9.91
C ALA A 49 0.76 2.71 10.94
N SER A 50 1.64 3.71 10.90
CA SER A 50 1.59 4.87 11.81
C SER A 50 0.32 5.69 11.61
N THR A 51 -0.15 5.84 10.38
CA THR A 51 -1.40 6.53 10.06
C THR A 51 -2.60 5.78 10.63
N ALA A 52 -2.65 4.46 10.48
CA ALA A 52 -3.70 3.63 11.05
C ALA A 52 -3.72 3.70 12.60
N ILE A 53 -2.57 3.72 13.25
CA ILE A 53 -2.43 3.95 14.70
C ILE A 53 -2.99 5.33 15.10
N ASN A 54 -2.67 6.39 14.33
CA ASN A 54 -3.19 7.72 14.60
C ASN A 54 -4.73 7.78 14.50
N LEU A 55 -5.32 7.04 13.57
CA LEU A 55 -6.78 6.92 13.47
C LEU A 55 -7.38 6.19 14.67
N ILE A 56 -6.73 5.13 15.16
CA ILE A 56 -7.13 4.41 16.39
C ILE A 56 -7.19 5.36 17.59
N TYR A 57 -6.16 6.20 17.78
CA TYR A 57 -6.14 7.14 18.90
C TYR A 57 -7.15 8.28 18.74
N ARG A 58 -7.50 8.66 17.51
CA ARG A 58 -8.43 9.76 17.23
C ARG A 58 -9.90 9.36 17.35
N TYR A 59 -10.25 8.14 16.98
CA TYR A 59 -11.63 7.67 16.87
C TYR A 59 -11.89 6.48 17.80
N VAL A 60 -11.81 6.73 19.11
CA VAL A 60 -11.85 5.68 20.14
C VAL A 60 -13.21 5.01 20.32
N ASP A 61 -14.30 5.64 19.88
CA ASP A 61 -15.66 5.12 20.03
C ASP A 61 -16.18 4.39 18.76
N ASP A 62 -15.40 4.39 17.67
CA ASP A 62 -15.75 3.71 16.42
C ASP A 62 -15.13 2.31 16.38
N PHE A 63 -15.80 1.34 17.01
CA PHE A 63 -15.31 -0.04 17.10
C PHE A 63 -15.05 -0.71 15.75
N GLU A 64 -15.81 -0.36 14.71
CA GLU A 64 -15.60 -0.94 13.37
C GLU A 64 -14.28 -0.43 12.78
N LEU A 65 -14.04 0.88 12.85
CA LEU A 65 -12.79 1.49 12.43
C LEU A 65 -11.61 0.94 13.24
N LEU A 66 -11.73 0.85 14.56
CA LEU A 66 -10.67 0.32 15.44
C LEU A 66 -10.25 -1.10 15.02
N ASN A 67 -11.21 -1.98 14.75
CA ASN A 67 -10.93 -3.36 14.33
C ASN A 67 -10.27 -3.40 12.93
N LYS A 68 -10.74 -2.59 11.99
CA LYS A 68 -10.15 -2.49 10.64
C LYS A 68 -8.72 -1.95 10.70
N MET A 69 -8.48 -0.87 11.43
CA MET A 69 -7.16 -0.25 11.56
C MET A 69 -6.18 -1.16 12.32
N SER A 70 -6.62 -1.87 13.36
CA SER A 70 -5.76 -2.84 14.07
C SER A 70 -5.28 -3.99 13.16
N LYS A 71 -6.11 -4.43 12.22
CA LYS A 71 -5.70 -5.39 11.19
C LYS A 71 -4.70 -4.77 10.22
N LEU A 72 -5.01 -3.56 9.72
CA LEU A 72 -4.15 -2.84 8.80
C LEU A 72 -2.75 -2.61 9.37
N VAL A 73 -2.63 -2.14 10.61
CA VAL A 73 -1.33 -1.94 11.28
C VAL A 73 -0.46 -3.19 11.24
N ARG A 74 -1.03 -4.36 11.54
CA ARG A 74 -0.27 -5.62 11.55
C ARG A 74 0.13 -6.06 10.14
N GLU A 75 -0.74 -5.83 9.16
CA GLU A 75 -0.46 -6.11 7.76
C GLU A 75 0.69 -5.25 7.24
N GLU A 76 0.65 -3.93 7.46
CA GLU A 76 1.70 -3.03 6.98
C GLU A 76 3.03 -3.21 7.74
N MET A 77 2.99 -3.56 9.03
CA MET A 77 4.23 -3.92 9.74
C MET A 77 4.84 -5.22 9.22
N ARG A 78 4.03 -6.19 8.78
CA ARG A 78 4.53 -7.38 8.09
C ARG A 78 5.11 -7.02 6.72
N HIS A 79 4.49 -6.12 5.96
CA HIS A 79 5.05 -5.64 4.69
C HIS A 79 6.39 -4.92 4.90
N PHE A 80 6.48 -4.07 5.92
CA PHE A 80 7.74 -3.44 6.31
C PHE A 80 8.84 -4.49 6.59
N GLU A 81 8.54 -5.49 7.41
CA GLU A 81 9.45 -6.60 7.72
C GLU A 81 9.88 -7.39 6.47
N GLN A 82 8.97 -7.55 5.50
CA GLN A 82 9.28 -8.20 4.23
C GLN A 82 10.23 -7.36 3.38
N VAL A 83 10.01 -6.05 3.29
CA VAL A 83 10.86 -5.15 2.48
C VAL A 83 12.27 -5.04 3.07
N ILE A 84 12.42 -4.95 4.39
CA ILE A 84 13.76 -4.88 5.03
C ILE A 84 14.56 -6.18 4.91
N ALA A 85 13.90 -7.30 4.57
CA ALA A 85 14.52 -8.61 4.40
C ALA A 85 14.99 -8.86 2.95
N ILE A 86 14.70 -7.96 2.01
CA ILE A 86 15.19 -7.95 0.62
C ILE A 86 16.63 -7.43 0.60
#